data_AF-A0A925PAB4-F1
#
_entry.id   AF-A0A925PAB4-F1
#
_cell.length_a   1.000
_cell.length_b   1.000
_cell.length_c   1.000
_cell.angle_alpha   90.00
_cell.angle_beta   90.00
_cell.angle_gamma   90.00
#
_symmetry.space_group_name_H-M   'P 1'
#
loop_
_entity.id
_entity.type
_entity.pdbx_description
1 polymer ?
#
loop_
_entity_poly.entity_id
_entity_poly.type
_entity_poly.pdbx_seq_one_letter_code
_entity_poly.pdbx_strand_id
1 'polypeptide(L)'
;MKTNKICAPHGIAFAFVFASAVMGKTKPYRIMLLTRPSASRQIIPFIALMLLCSACSRDTATPAPVSGTFPPDIIERAEKLGFTPEAVAEVRSLSPDALRDLVNQYLRETHQSPSYWRLMPAKDLAAPYLIAAFDLPDPFRPNDPADELSETPAYRALLFLESGVHPDLKPRLVRALASADQRSLWSLASHLAAFGDDDLLPELRPLFEHPEDSVSSSARSGALEAVKAGRAGPAFRAYLGDHVREHILKNASHTGRDMLPLLVALDPDAARTFLADPSFLHIDHPLVANVIGTLTQLGAPPPSEPLYALYESATTLRDHKRDRLRCAVLSALAERKDPGLPALIDSILASDGSQSEEVKLVAWEARFRVRDLVPLYDTASIAYEKSGFKLEALTPDEADLMRMHYLDAEIRNGGFSQWYFNGADGDAKAARRALENIGATRHAALVARANRLFGLFGPPRDEDELRRATEELSEAKGAKMSALDDAWYALPAWSLAAAEWDWIRQTR
;
A
#
# COMPACT_ATOMS: atom_id res chain seq x y z
N MET A 1 23.97 12.75 -11.18
CA MET A 1 23.58 11.97 -9.99
C MET A 1 22.34 11.16 -10.36
N LYS A 2 22.48 9.83 -10.45
CA LYS A 2 21.38 8.91 -10.78
C LYS A 2 20.65 8.59 -9.48
N THR A 3 19.35 8.87 -9.40
CA THR A 3 18.51 8.48 -8.26
C THR A 3 17.99 7.06 -8.49
N ASN A 4 18.45 6.11 -7.69
CA ASN A 4 17.90 4.76 -7.64
C ASN A 4 16.56 4.81 -6.89
N LYS A 5 15.45 4.59 -7.60
CA LYS A 5 14.15 4.30 -6.97
C LYS A 5 14.10 2.80 -6.71
N ILE A 6 14.08 2.41 -5.44
CA ILE A 6 13.94 1.03 -4.99
C ILE A 6 12.43 0.74 -4.86
N CYS A 7 11.94 -0.27 -5.56
CA CYS A 7 10.60 -0.83 -5.38
C CYS A 7 10.65 -1.89 -4.27
N ALA A 8 9.63 -1.93 -3.41
CA ALA A 8 9.49 -2.95 -2.37
C ALA A 8 9.17 -4.34 -2.98
N PRO A 9 9.75 -5.43 -2.44
CA PRO A 9 9.48 -6.79 -2.93
C PRO A 9 8.02 -7.17 -2.69
N HIS A 10 7.40 -7.78 -3.70
CA HIS A 10 6.00 -8.14 -3.72
C HIS A 10 5.78 -9.52 -3.09
N GLY A 11 5.34 -9.54 -1.83
CA GLY A 11 4.69 -10.66 -1.18
C GLY A 11 3.45 -10.14 -0.46
N ILE A 12 2.27 -10.62 -0.86
CA ILE A 12 0.92 -10.19 -0.42
C ILE A 12 0.45 -8.86 -1.04
N ALA A 13 -0.50 -8.96 -1.97
CA ALA A 13 -1.18 -7.82 -2.57
C ALA A 13 -2.20 -7.23 -1.58
N PHE A 14 -1.83 -6.14 -0.90
CA PHE A 14 -2.78 -5.26 -0.22
C PHE A 14 -2.95 -3.97 -1.03
N ALA A 15 -4.21 -3.66 -1.37
CA ALA A 15 -4.59 -2.38 -1.94
C ALA A 15 -4.74 -1.36 -0.81
N PHE A 16 -3.89 -0.34 -0.78
CA PHE A 16 -4.04 0.83 0.10
C PHE A 16 -4.04 2.11 -0.74
N VAL A 17 -5.08 2.93 -0.53
CA VAL A 17 -5.32 4.24 -1.14
C VAL A 17 -4.59 5.32 -0.33
N PHE A 18 -3.94 6.27 -1.01
CA PHE A 18 -3.04 7.29 -0.44
C PHE A 18 -3.77 8.51 0.15
N ALA A 19 -3.25 9.05 1.27
CA ALA A 19 -3.32 10.48 1.62
C ALA A 19 -2.19 10.88 2.59
N SER A 20 -1.48 12.00 2.32
CA SER A 20 -0.54 12.66 3.24
C SER A 20 -0.52 14.18 2.99
N ALA A 21 -0.84 14.98 4.03
CA ALA A 21 -0.13 16.20 4.44
C ALA A 21 -0.85 16.94 5.60
N VAL A 22 -0.22 17.05 6.78
CA VAL A 22 -0.32 18.21 7.71
C VAL A 22 0.98 18.32 8.50
N MET A 23 1.68 19.45 8.39
CA MET A 23 2.24 20.22 9.51
C MET A 23 2.71 21.58 8.99
N GLY A 24 2.15 22.66 9.54
CA GLY A 24 2.57 24.03 9.25
C GLY A 24 2.64 24.88 10.51
N LYS A 25 3.81 25.51 10.73
CA LYS A 25 4.02 26.97 10.89
C LYS A 25 5.19 27.30 11.83
N THR A 26 6.35 27.65 11.26
CA THR A 26 7.22 28.74 11.77
C THR A 26 7.94 29.45 10.61
N LYS A 27 7.71 30.78 10.53
CA LYS A 27 8.30 31.96 9.81
C LYS A 27 9.41 31.83 8.72
N PRO A 28 9.52 32.85 7.83
CA PRO A 28 9.94 32.65 6.44
C PRO A 28 11.45 32.82 6.21
N TYR A 29 12.03 31.92 5.41
CA TYR A 29 13.26 32.17 4.67
C TYR A 29 12.95 32.23 3.18
N ARG A 30 13.42 33.30 2.55
CA ARG A 30 13.25 33.61 1.13
C ARG A 30 14.30 32.79 0.36
N ILE A 31 13.91 31.68 -0.25
CA ILE A 31 14.75 30.92 -1.18
C ILE A 31 14.15 31.01 -2.58
N MET A 32 14.99 31.45 -3.52
CA MET A 32 14.72 31.60 -4.95
C MET A 32 14.22 30.29 -5.57
N LEU A 33 13.02 30.34 -6.17
CA LEU A 33 12.41 29.25 -6.93
C LEU A 33 13.12 29.08 -8.29
N LEU A 34 13.72 27.91 -8.51
CA LEU A 34 13.91 27.33 -9.84
C LEU A 34 13.05 26.06 -9.92
N THR A 35 12.12 26.08 -10.85
CA THR A 35 11.01 25.14 -11.04
C THR A 35 11.42 23.83 -11.71
N ARG A 36 10.98 22.69 -11.14
CA ARG A 36 10.40 21.51 -11.85
C ARG A 36 9.81 20.52 -10.81
N PRO A 37 8.58 20.01 -10.99
CA PRO A 37 7.96 19.09 -10.04
C PRO A 37 8.24 17.62 -10.41
N SER A 38 8.71 16.82 -9.45
CA SER A 38 8.65 15.36 -9.53
C SER A 38 8.05 14.82 -8.23
N ALA A 39 6.90 14.16 -8.36
CA ALA A 39 6.14 13.57 -7.26
C ALA A 39 6.79 12.27 -6.75
N SER A 40 7.11 12.26 -5.45
CA SER A 40 7.19 11.06 -4.61
C SER A 40 7.00 11.51 -3.16
N ARG A 41 5.77 11.45 -2.66
CA ARG A 41 5.43 11.70 -1.25
C ARG A 41 5.45 10.37 -0.48
N GLN A 42 5.94 10.49 0.75
CA GLN A 42 6.27 9.47 1.74
C GLN A 42 5.03 8.74 2.31
N ILE A 43 5.25 7.52 2.79
CA ILE A 43 4.28 6.60 3.42
C ILE A 43 4.45 6.70 4.94
N ILE A 44 3.41 7.09 5.67
CA ILE A 44 3.37 7.02 7.15
C ILE A 44 2.72 5.68 7.55
N PRO A 45 3.28 4.86 8.46
CA PRO A 45 2.60 3.69 8.97
C PRO A 45 1.45 4.08 9.92
N PHE A 46 0.33 3.39 9.77
CA PHE A 46 -0.96 3.52 10.46
C PHE A 46 -0.86 3.60 12.01
N ILE A 47 0.24 3.10 12.59
CA ILE A 47 0.52 3.10 14.04
C ILE A 47 0.79 4.52 14.57
N ALA A 48 1.42 5.39 13.77
CA ALA A 48 1.70 6.76 14.19
C ALA A 48 0.43 7.62 14.32
N LEU A 49 -0.61 7.31 13.54
CA LEU A 49 -1.90 8.02 13.58
C LEU A 49 -2.74 7.64 14.80
N MET A 50 -2.70 6.37 15.23
CA MET A 50 -3.36 5.91 16.46
C MET A 50 -2.74 6.55 17.72
N LEU A 51 -1.42 6.75 17.73
CA LEU A 51 -0.72 7.43 18.83
C LEU A 51 -0.98 8.95 18.85
N LEU A 52 -1.12 9.59 17.69
CA LEU A 52 -1.50 11.01 17.57
C LEU A 52 -2.94 11.28 18.04
N CYS A 53 -3.89 10.37 17.78
CA CYS A 53 -5.26 10.48 18.33
C CYS A 53 -5.29 10.43 19.87
N SER A 54 -4.39 9.66 20.49
CA SER A 54 -4.27 9.63 21.96
C SER A 54 -3.66 10.94 22.52
N ALA A 55 -2.77 11.59 21.77
CA ALA A 55 -2.10 12.84 22.18
C ALA A 55 -2.96 14.10 22.00
N CYS A 56 -3.89 14.13 21.03
CA CYS A 56 -4.80 15.28 20.82
C CYS A 56 -5.95 15.38 21.85
N SER A 57 -6.07 14.45 22.79
CA SER A 57 -7.12 14.45 23.84
C SER A 57 -6.73 15.13 25.16
N ARG A 58 -5.54 15.75 25.26
CA ARG A 58 -4.92 16.08 26.56
C ARG A 58 -5.44 17.30 27.35
N ASP A 59 -6.54 17.94 26.97
CA ASP A 59 -7.13 19.05 27.78
C ASP A 59 -8.63 18.93 28.10
N THR A 60 -9.25 17.79 27.80
CA THR A 60 -10.57 17.45 28.36
C THR A 60 -10.38 16.33 29.35
N ALA A 61 -10.68 16.57 30.63
CA ALA A 61 -10.68 15.55 31.68
C ALA A 61 -11.23 14.23 31.12
N THR A 62 -10.40 13.19 31.10
CA THR A 62 -10.81 11.86 30.64
C THR A 62 -12.01 11.48 31.49
N PRO A 63 -13.23 11.35 30.92
CA PRO A 63 -14.38 10.94 31.71
C PRO A 63 -14.02 9.59 32.35
N ALA A 64 -14.32 9.45 33.64
CA ALA A 64 -14.11 8.19 34.33
C ALA A 64 -14.74 7.05 33.49
N PRO A 65 -14.07 5.89 33.34
CA PRO A 65 -14.60 4.79 32.56
C PRO A 65 -16.00 4.46 33.07
N VAL A 66 -17.00 4.64 32.20
CA VAL A 66 -18.37 4.28 32.53
C VAL A 66 -18.37 2.76 32.61
N SER A 67 -18.40 2.20 33.83
CA SER A 67 -18.47 0.75 34.03
C SER A 67 -19.87 0.25 33.66
N GLY A 68 -20.18 0.25 32.37
CA GLY A 68 -21.43 -0.23 31.79
C GLY A 68 -21.17 -1.45 30.92
N THR A 69 -22.03 -2.47 31.04
CA THR A 69 -22.08 -3.54 30.04
C THR A 69 -22.69 -2.97 28.76
N PHE A 70 -21.93 -2.89 27.67
CA PHE A 70 -22.45 -2.46 26.36
C PHE A 70 -23.24 -3.58 25.68
N PRO A 71 -24.24 -3.24 24.84
CA PRO A 71 -24.90 -4.22 23.98
C PRO A 71 -23.89 -4.99 23.09
N PRO A 72 -24.11 -6.28 22.79
CA PRO A 72 -23.19 -7.09 21.99
C PRO A 72 -22.87 -6.49 20.61
N ASP A 73 -23.82 -5.81 19.96
CA ASP A 73 -23.62 -5.19 18.65
C ASP A 73 -22.68 -3.97 18.70
N ILE A 74 -22.65 -3.26 19.83
CA ILE A 74 -21.70 -2.16 20.08
C ILE A 74 -20.28 -2.72 20.27
N ILE A 75 -20.15 -3.81 21.02
CA ILE A 75 -18.85 -4.48 21.25
C ILE A 75 -18.30 -5.03 19.93
N GLU A 76 -19.10 -5.75 19.17
CA GLU A 76 -18.69 -6.32 17.87
C GLU A 76 -18.22 -5.22 16.91
N ARG A 77 -18.95 -4.10 16.84
CA ARG A 77 -18.57 -2.96 15.99
C ARG A 77 -17.31 -2.26 16.49
N ALA A 78 -17.18 -2.09 17.82
CA ALA A 78 -16.00 -1.52 18.45
C ALA A 78 -14.74 -2.33 18.08
N GLU A 79 -14.81 -3.65 18.25
CA GLU A 79 -13.74 -4.57 17.88
C GLU A 79 -13.42 -4.54 16.37
N LYS A 80 -14.46 -4.62 15.53
CA LYS A 80 -14.30 -4.61 14.07
C LYS A 80 -13.68 -3.32 13.53
N LEU A 81 -14.03 -2.17 14.13
CA LEU A 81 -13.59 -0.86 13.67
C LEU A 81 -12.34 -0.34 14.42
N GLY A 82 -11.91 -1.02 15.49
CA GLY A 82 -10.81 -0.56 16.35
C GLY A 82 -11.15 0.66 17.20
N PHE A 83 -12.41 0.80 17.62
CA PHE A 83 -12.88 1.86 18.53
C PHE A 83 -13.20 1.31 19.91
N THR A 84 -13.34 2.17 20.92
CA THR A 84 -13.88 1.74 22.22
C THR A 84 -15.41 1.59 22.14
N PRO A 85 -16.01 0.66 22.91
CA PRO A 85 -17.47 0.54 23.00
C PRO A 85 -18.18 1.86 23.38
N GLU A 86 -17.56 2.68 24.23
CA GLU A 86 -18.05 4.01 24.62
C GLU A 86 -18.17 4.94 23.41
N ALA A 87 -17.13 5.02 22.59
CA ALA A 87 -17.10 5.90 21.42
C ALA A 87 -18.15 5.49 20.38
N VAL A 88 -18.31 4.17 20.18
CA VAL A 88 -19.36 3.60 19.32
C VAL A 88 -20.75 3.93 19.87
N ALA A 89 -20.98 3.71 21.17
CA ALA A 89 -22.26 3.98 21.82
C ALA A 89 -22.63 5.47 21.78
N GLU A 90 -21.66 6.37 22.04
CA GLU A 90 -21.87 7.81 22.04
C GLU A 90 -22.43 8.27 20.68
N VAL A 91 -21.71 8.02 19.59
CA VAL A 91 -22.13 8.52 18.28
C VAL A 91 -23.41 7.86 17.77
N ARG A 92 -23.62 6.57 18.07
CA ARG A 92 -24.84 5.85 17.67
C ARG A 92 -26.06 6.25 18.50
N SER A 93 -25.86 6.87 19.66
CA SER A 93 -26.94 7.42 20.48
C SER A 93 -27.37 8.84 20.08
N LEU A 94 -26.66 9.47 19.13
CA LEU A 94 -27.02 10.79 18.63
C LEU A 94 -28.42 10.78 18.01
N SER A 95 -29.17 11.85 18.24
CA SER A 95 -30.44 12.06 17.55
C SER A 95 -30.19 12.25 16.04
N PRO A 96 -31.19 11.99 15.18
CA PRO A 96 -31.08 12.23 13.73
C PRO A 96 -30.58 13.64 13.38
N ASP A 97 -30.96 14.66 14.14
CA ASP A 97 -30.51 16.04 13.90
C ASP A 97 -29.07 16.26 14.36
N ALA A 98 -28.66 15.72 15.51
CA ALA A 98 -27.28 15.82 15.97
C ALA A 98 -26.31 15.04 15.04
N LEU A 99 -26.74 13.89 14.53
CA LEU A 99 -25.95 13.13 13.55
C LEU A 99 -25.83 13.88 12.22
N ARG A 100 -26.92 14.49 11.76
CA ARG A 100 -26.92 15.36 10.57
C ARG A 100 -25.99 16.56 10.75
N ASP A 101 -26.01 17.21 11.91
CA ASP A 101 -25.13 18.34 12.21
C ASP A 101 -23.66 17.93 12.21
N LEU A 102 -23.34 16.75 12.78
CA LEU A 102 -21.99 16.18 12.74
C LEU A 102 -21.54 15.85 11.31
N VAL A 103 -22.44 15.31 10.47
CA VAL A 103 -22.17 15.11 9.03
C VAL A 103 -21.92 16.44 8.32
N ASN A 104 -22.75 17.46 8.56
CA ASN A 104 -22.56 18.79 7.99
C ASN A 104 -21.25 19.45 8.45
N GLN A 105 -20.83 19.18 9.69
CA GLN A 105 -19.52 19.60 10.19
C GLN A 105 -18.39 18.88 9.43
N TYR A 106 -18.46 17.56 9.30
CA TYR A 106 -17.50 16.79 8.51
C TYR A 106 -17.40 17.26 7.04
N LEU A 107 -18.54 17.57 6.41
CA LEU A 107 -18.62 18.13 5.05
C LEU A 107 -18.15 19.59 4.95
N ARG A 108 -17.76 20.23 6.07
CA ARG A 108 -17.09 21.53 6.10
C ARG A 108 -15.59 21.48 6.38
N GLU A 109 -15.11 20.40 6.99
CA GLU A 109 -13.71 20.22 7.41
C GLU A 109 -12.81 19.61 6.30
N THR A 110 -11.57 19.25 6.61
CA THR A 110 -10.70 18.50 5.68
C THR A 110 -10.92 16.98 5.83
N HIS A 111 -10.41 16.16 4.91
CA HIS A 111 -10.46 14.70 5.08
C HIS A 111 -9.68 14.28 6.35
N GLN A 112 -10.15 13.23 7.04
CA GLN A 112 -9.61 12.75 8.33
C GLN A 112 -9.63 13.78 9.47
N SER A 113 -10.56 14.74 9.41
CA SER A 113 -10.83 15.66 10.51
C SER A 113 -11.35 14.96 11.78
N PRO A 114 -11.42 15.66 12.93
CA PRO A 114 -12.05 15.11 14.14
C PRO A 114 -13.47 14.58 13.89
N SER A 115 -14.26 15.26 13.04
CA SER A 115 -15.62 14.81 12.71
C SER A 115 -15.63 13.52 11.89
N TYR A 116 -14.65 13.31 11.00
CA TYR A 116 -14.49 12.05 10.26
C TYR A 116 -14.37 10.88 11.24
N TRP A 117 -13.39 10.96 12.16
CA TRP A 117 -13.13 9.88 13.12
C TRP A 117 -14.29 9.66 14.08
N ARG A 118 -14.99 10.73 14.47
CA ARG A 118 -16.18 10.65 15.31
C ARG A 118 -17.36 9.98 14.59
N LEU A 119 -17.51 10.17 13.27
CA LEU A 119 -18.60 9.58 12.48
C LEU A 119 -18.37 8.10 12.15
N MET A 120 -17.11 7.65 12.02
CA MET A 120 -16.78 6.30 11.58
C MET A 120 -17.56 5.17 12.29
N PRO A 121 -17.77 5.20 13.62
CA PRO A 121 -18.55 4.17 14.31
C PRO A 121 -20.06 4.14 13.98
N ALA A 122 -20.59 5.21 13.39
CA ALA A 122 -21.98 5.35 12.94
C ALA A 122 -22.06 5.51 11.42
N LYS A 123 -21.10 4.97 10.66
CA LYS A 123 -21.03 5.15 9.21
C LYS A 123 -22.32 4.77 8.47
N ASP A 124 -22.93 3.66 8.87
CA ASP A 124 -24.22 3.18 8.37
C ASP A 124 -25.36 4.18 8.60
N LEU A 125 -25.40 4.79 9.79
CA LEU A 125 -26.42 5.78 10.16
C LEU A 125 -26.19 7.14 9.51
N ALA A 126 -24.93 7.50 9.23
CA ALA A 126 -24.55 8.76 8.57
C ALA A 126 -24.85 8.76 7.07
N ALA A 127 -24.97 7.58 6.44
CA ALA A 127 -25.06 7.44 5.00
C ALA A 127 -26.18 8.29 4.33
N PRO A 128 -27.43 8.33 4.83
CA PRO A 128 -28.48 9.16 4.21
C PRO A 128 -28.13 10.65 4.14
N TYR A 129 -27.44 11.18 5.17
CA TYR A 129 -27.03 12.59 5.23
C TYR A 129 -25.85 12.88 4.31
N LEU A 130 -24.93 11.93 4.16
CA LEU A 130 -23.82 12.03 3.21
C LEU A 130 -24.32 11.97 1.75
N ILE A 131 -25.31 11.13 1.47
CA ILE A 131 -25.96 11.06 0.15
C ILE A 131 -26.65 12.39 -0.18
N ALA A 132 -27.27 13.04 0.81
CA ALA A 132 -27.90 14.35 0.63
C ALA A 132 -26.91 15.47 0.23
N ALA A 133 -25.59 15.28 0.42
CA ALA A 133 -24.57 16.23 -0.04
C ALA A 133 -24.60 16.42 -1.57
N PHE A 134 -25.07 15.43 -2.33
CA PHE A 134 -25.20 15.50 -3.79
C PHE A 134 -26.43 16.29 -4.28
N ASP A 135 -27.29 16.71 -3.35
CA ASP A 135 -28.43 17.57 -3.64
C ASP A 135 -28.10 19.07 -3.44
N LEU A 136 -26.86 19.39 -3.04
CA LEU A 136 -26.35 20.76 -3.02
C LEU A 136 -26.28 21.33 -4.46
N PRO A 137 -26.44 22.66 -4.65
CA PRO A 137 -26.38 23.26 -5.99
C PRO A 137 -25.06 23.04 -6.75
N ASP A 138 -23.94 22.90 -6.02
CA ASP A 138 -22.62 22.61 -6.58
C ASP A 138 -21.83 21.72 -5.59
N PRO A 139 -22.12 20.41 -5.57
CA PRO A 139 -21.63 19.52 -4.51
C PRO A 139 -20.13 19.21 -4.64
N PHE A 140 -19.54 19.54 -5.80
CA PHE A 140 -18.11 19.42 -6.10
C PHE A 140 -17.36 20.75 -5.97
N ARG A 141 -18.01 21.81 -5.46
CA ARG A 141 -17.31 23.04 -5.14
C ARG A 141 -16.47 22.86 -3.86
N PRO A 142 -15.17 23.22 -3.88
CA PRO A 142 -14.37 23.27 -2.66
C PRO A 142 -14.93 24.28 -1.66
N ASN A 143 -14.78 24.00 -0.37
CA ASN A 143 -15.19 24.94 0.67
C ASN A 143 -14.28 26.17 0.74
N ASP A 144 -12.96 25.98 0.64
CA ASP A 144 -12.00 27.05 0.38
C ASP A 144 -11.53 26.97 -1.09
N PRO A 145 -11.57 28.07 -1.86
CA PRO A 145 -10.98 28.11 -3.20
C PRO A 145 -9.47 27.78 -3.25
N ALA A 146 -8.77 27.88 -2.13
CA ALA A 146 -7.36 27.50 -2.01
C ALA A 146 -7.14 25.99 -1.84
N ASP A 147 -8.19 25.22 -1.51
CA ASP A 147 -8.09 23.78 -1.26
C ASP A 147 -8.00 22.99 -2.57
N GLU A 148 -7.30 21.85 -2.51
CA GLU A 148 -7.31 20.86 -3.59
C GLU A 148 -8.66 20.08 -3.59
N LEU A 149 -9.04 19.45 -4.71
CA LEU A 149 -10.34 18.74 -4.86
C LEU A 149 -10.63 17.65 -3.82
N SER A 150 -9.61 17.20 -3.08
CA SER A 150 -9.78 16.29 -1.94
C SER A 150 -10.68 16.85 -0.83
N GLU A 151 -11.13 18.09 -0.96
CA GLU A 151 -11.86 18.82 0.07
C GLU A 151 -13.25 19.31 -0.37
N THR A 152 -13.83 18.74 -1.43
CA THR A 152 -15.25 19.01 -1.77
C THR A 152 -16.20 18.19 -0.87
N PRO A 153 -17.43 18.67 -0.61
CA PRO A 153 -18.43 17.89 0.13
C PRO A 153 -18.75 16.55 -0.52
N ALA A 154 -18.98 16.52 -1.84
CA ALA A 154 -19.27 15.29 -2.56
C ALA A 154 -18.13 14.28 -2.48
N TYR A 155 -16.88 14.73 -2.70
CA TYR A 155 -15.72 13.83 -2.65
C TYR A 155 -15.56 13.21 -1.26
N ARG A 156 -15.75 13.99 -0.18
CA ARG A 156 -15.72 13.47 1.19
C ARG A 156 -16.85 12.50 1.48
N ALA A 157 -18.05 12.79 0.99
CA ALA A 157 -19.15 11.85 1.06
C ALA A 157 -18.81 10.53 0.36
N LEU A 158 -18.21 10.56 -0.84
CA LEU A 158 -17.75 9.36 -1.55
C LEU A 158 -16.69 8.58 -0.78
N LEU A 159 -15.66 9.24 -0.26
CA LEU A 159 -14.62 8.59 0.54
C LEU A 159 -15.19 7.90 1.79
N PHE A 160 -16.28 8.44 2.34
CA PHE A 160 -16.91 7.89 3.53
C PHE A 160 -17.91 6.78 3.20
N LEU A 161 -18.67 6.89 2.11
CA LEU A 161 -19.70 5.93 1.71
C LEU A 161 -19.08 4.63 1.15
N GLU A 162 -19.79 3.51 1.28
CA GLU A 162 -19.37 2.26 0.66
C GLU A 162 -19.82 2.22 -0.82
N SER A 163 -18.88 1.95 -1.73
CA SER A 163 -19.12 1.93 -3.17
C SER A 163 -20.14 0.85 -3.58
N GLY A 164 -21.14 1.25 -4.36
CA GLY A 164 -22.13 0.33 -4.93
C GLY A 164 -23.18 -0.24 -3.96
N VAL A 165 -23.22 0.23 -2.70
CA VAL A 165 -24.12 -0.32 -1.66
C VAL A 165 -25.34 0.56 -1.38
N HIS A 166 -25.35 1.81 -1.86
CA HIS A 166 -26.39 2.80 -1.55
C HIS A 166 -27.27 3.13 -2.77
N PRO A 167 -28.44 2.47 -2.98
CA PRO A 167 -29.27 2.68 -4.16
C PRO A 167 -29.69 4.14 -4.37
N ASP A 168 -29.96 4.88 -3.29
CA ASP A 168 -30.35 6.29 -3.34
C ASP A 168 -29.23 7.21 -3.86
N LEU A 169 -27.97 6.77 -3.81
CA LEU A 169 -26.83 7.50 -4.35
C LEU A 169 -26.79 7.42 -5.88
N LYS A 170 -27.19 6.29 -6.46
CA LYS A 170 -27.12 6.00 -7.90
C LYS A 170 -27.69 7.11 -8.80
N PRO A 171 -28.97 7.54 -8.66
CA PRO A 171 -29.52 8.60 -9.52
C PRO A 171 -28.82 9.96 -9.33
N ARG A 172 -28.23 10.20 -8.16
CA ARG A 172 -27.50 11.44 -7.86
C ARG A 172 -26.12 11.46 -8.54
N LEU A 173 -25.42 10.32 -8.57
CA LEU A 173 -24.16 10.19 -9.31
C LEU A 173 -24.38 10.35 -10.81
N VAL A 174 -25.42 9.70 -11.37
CA VAL A 174 -25.77 9.84 -12.79
C VAL A 174 -26.04 11.31 -13.15
N ARG A 175 -26.82 12.02 -12.33
CA ARG A 175 -27.05 13.46 -12.50
C ARG A 175 -25.75 14.26 -12.44
N ALA A 176 -24.86 13.95 -11.49
CA ALA A 176 -23.60 14.64 -11.31
C ALA A 176 -22.63 14.45 -12.49
N LEU A 177 -22.67 13.31 -13.18
CA LEU A 177 -21.82 13.07 -14.36
C LEU A 177 -22.01 14.13 -15.46
N ALA A 178 -23.23 14.62 -15.64
CA ALA A 178 -23.56 15.58 -16.71
C ALA A 178 -22.84 16.94 -16.57
N SER A 179 -22.43 17.29 -15.36
CA SER A 179 -21.76 18.57 -15.04
C SER A 179 -20.40 18.39 -14.40
N ALA A 180 -19.89 17.16 -14.31
CA ALA A 180 -18.63 16.85 -13.64
C ALA A 180 -17.45 17.36 -14.46
N ASP A 181 -16.50 18.00 -13.79
CA ASP A 181 -15.18 18.24 -14.37
C ASP A 181 -14.35 16.94 -14.39
N GLN A 182 -13.20 16.97 -15.06
CA GLN A 182 -12.32 15.79 -15.20
C GLN A 182 -11.94 15.15 -13.85
N ARG A 183 -11.75 15.96 -12.81
CA ARG A 183 -11.37 15.47 -11.48
C ARG A 183 -12.54 14.83 -10.74
N SER A 184 -13.74 15.39 -10.86
CA SER A 184 -14.96 14.84 -10.30
C SER A 184 -15.34 13.53 -11.00
N LEU A 185 -15.15 13.46 -12.33
CA LEU A 185 -15.36 12.25 -13.12
C LEU A 185 -14.55 11.06 -12.60
N TRP A 186 -13.28 11.28 -12.22
CA TRP A 186 -12.44 10.24 -11.64
C TRP A 186 -13.08 9.60 -10.40
N SER A 187 -13.64 10.39 -9.48
CA SER A 187 -14.24 9.86 -8.25
C SER A 187 -15.61 9.24 -8.49
N LEU A 188 -16.42 9.87 -9.34
CA LEU A 188 -17.73 9.37 -9.74
C LEU A 188 -17.64 8.01 -10.44
N ALA A 189 -16.63 7.83 -11.30
CA ALA A 189 -16.47 6.63 -12.12
C ALA A 189 -16.38 5.34 -11.30
N SER A 190 -15.55 5.31 -10.25
CA SER A 190 -15.43 4.13 -9.39
C SER A 190 -16.74 3.82 -8.66
N HIS A 191 -17.35 4.82 -8.01
CA HIS A 191 -18.59 4.61 -7.24
C HIS A 191 -19.76 4.19 -8.13
N LEU A 192 -19.88 4.76 -9.33
CA LEU A 192 -20.95 4.40 -10.24
C LEU A 192 -20.75 2.99 -10.83
N ALA A 193 -19.51 2.64 -11.22
CA ALA A 193 -19.20 1.31 -11.73
C ALA A 193 -19.33 0.21 -10.66
N ALA A 194 -19.12 0.55 -9.38
CA ALA A 194 -19.24 -0.38 -8.25
C ALA A 194 -20.65 -0.91 -7.97
N PHE A 195 -21.69 -0.26 -8.51
CA PHE A 195 -23.05 -0.81 -8.51
C PHE A 195 -23.14 -2.07 -9.38
N GLY A 196 -22.49 -2.07 -10.56
CA GLY A 196 -22.47 -3.21 -11.47
C GLY A 196 -23.80 -3.48 -12.18
N ASP A 197 -24.76 -2.56 -12.14
CA ASP A 197 -26.07 -2.75 -12.72
C ASP A 197 -26.05 -2.60 -14.26
N ASP A 198 -26.86 -3.42 -14.95
CA ASP A 198 -26.95 -3.41 -16.42
C ASP A 198 -27.52 -2.09 -16.98
N ASP A 199 -28.40 -1.42 -16.23
CA ASP A 199 -29.05 -0.16 -16.61
C ASP A 199 -28.11 1.05 -16.59
N LEU A 200 -26.93 0.95 -15.95
CA LEU A 200 -25.89 1.99 -15.93
C LEU A 200 -24.90 1.91 -17.10
N LEU A 201 -24.99 0.87 -17.94
CA LEU A 201 -24.07 0.70 -19.06
C LEU A 201 -24.03 1.92 -20.02
N PRO A 202 -25.15 2.59 -20.35
CA PRO A 202 -25.11 3.77 -21.20
C PRO A 202 -24.21 4.89 -20.66
N GLU A 203 -24.25 5.13 -19.35
CA GLU A 203 -23.47 6.16 -18.66
C GLU A 203 -22.02 5.72 -18.40
N LEU A 204 -21.80 4.43 -18.15
CA LEU A 204 -20.48 3.90 -17.80
C LEU A 204 -19.57 3.66 -19.01
N ARG A 205 -20.11 3.35 -20.19
CA ARG A 205 -19.32 3.13 -21.42
C ARG A 205 -18.35 4.28 -21.72
N PRO A 206 -18.79 5.55 -21.75
CA PRO A 206 -17.88 6.69 -21.94
C PRO A 206 -16.79 6.80 -20.87
N LEU A 207 -17.04 6.32 -19.63
CA LEU A 207 -16.06 6.35 -18.56
C LEU A 207 -14.98 5.28 -18.75
N PHE A 208 -15.36 4.07 -19.19
CA PHE A 208 -14.40 3.01 -19.52
C PHE A 208 -13.53 3.36 -20.72
N GLU A 209 -14.09 4.08 -21.69
CA GLU A 209 -13.41 4.51 -22.92
C GLU A 209 -12.81 5.92 -22.80
N HIS A 210 -12.81 6.50 -21.59
CA HIS A 210 -12.36 7.85 -21.37
C HIS A 210 -10.86 8.00 -21.71
N PRO A 211 -10.45 9.05 -22.44
CA PRO A 211 -9.06 9.22 -22.87
C PRO A 211 -8.08 9.46 -21.71
N GLU A 212 -8.58 9.99 -20.59
CA GLU A 212 -7.81 10.13 -19.36
C GLU A 212 -7.75 8.80 -18.61
N ASP A 213 -6.55 8.22 -18.58
CA ASP A 213 -6.25 6.93 -17.94
C ASP A 213 -6.76 6.84 -16.49
N SER A 214 -6.72 7.95 -15.74
CA SER A 214 -7.19 8.00 -14.35
C SER A 214 -8.69 7.71 -14.24
N VAL A 215 -9.51 8.33 -15.10
CA VAL A 215 -10.97 8.16 -15.11
C VAL A 215 -11.33 6.73 -15.50
N SER A 216 -10.75 6.23 -16.60
CA SER A 216 -11.05 4.89 -17.08
C SER A 216 -10.55 3.81 -16.11
N SER A 217 -9.39 4.03 -15.47
CA SER A 217 -8.86 3.13 -14.43
C SER A 217 -9.75 3.11 -13.18
N SER A 218 -10.30 4.26 -12.80
CA SER A 218 -11.24 4.34 -11.69
C SER A 218 -12.55 3.60 -11.99
N ALA A 219 -13.09 3.75 -13.20
CA ALA A 219 -14.25 2.97 -13.65
C ALA A 219 -13.98 1.46 -13.58
N ARG A 220 -12.82 1.00 -14.07
CA ARG A 220 -12.42 -0.43 -14.01
C ARG A 220 -12.21 -0.91 -12.58
N SER A 221 -11.70 -0.07 -11.69
CA SER A 221 -11.54 -0.39 -10.27
C SER A 221 -12.90 -0.59 -9.58
N GLY A 222 -13.85 0.32 -9.81
CA GLY A 222 -15.23 0.16 -9.31
C GLY A 222 -15.90 -1.08 -9.89
N ALA A 223 -15.74 -1.34 -11.19
CA ALA A 223 -16.24 -2.56 -11.83
C ALA A 223 -15.65 -3.84 -11.21
N LEU A 224 -14.35 -3.85 -10.87
CA LEU A 224 -13.71 -4.96 -10.18
C LEU A 224 -14.34 -5.20 -8.80
N GLU A 225 -14.65 -4.15 -8.05
CA GLU A 225 -15.38 -4.27 -6.79
C GLU A 225 -16.78 -4.87 -7.00
N ALA A 226 -17.53 -4.41 -8.00
CA ALA A 226 -18.85 -4.95 -8.32
C ALA A 226 -18.80 -6.46 -8.68
N VAL A 227 -17.81 -6.87 -9.47
CA VAL A 227 -17.62 -8.27 -9.86
C VAL A 227 -17.25 -9.13 -8.64
N LYS A 228 -16.28 -8.69 -7.83
CA LYS A 228 -15.86 -9.40 -6.61
C LYS A 228 -16.99 -9.53 -5.58
N ALA A 229 -17.84 -8.51 -5.48
CA ALA A 229 -19.00 -8.52 -4.59
C ALA A 229 -20.22 -9.28 -5.15
N GLY A 230 -20.13 -9.86 -6.36
CA GLY A 230 -21.23 -10.58 -6.99
C GLY A 230 -22.41 -9.68 -7.41
N ARG A 231 -22.20 -8.36 -7.53
CA ARG A 231 -23.23 -7.38 -7.91
C ARG A 231 -23.34 -7.17 -9.42
N ALA A 232 -22.28 -7.48 -10.16
CA ALA A 232 -22.21 -7.25 -11.60
C ALA A 232 -23.28 -8.05 -12.37
N GLY A 233 -24.22 -7.35 -13.01
CA GLY A 233 -25.28 -7.91 -13.84
C GLY A 233 -24.75 -8.61 -15.09
N PRO A 234 -25.55 -9.50 -15.72
CA PRO A 234 -25.08 -10.30 -16.86
C PRO A 234 -24.64 -9.46 -18.06
N ALA A 235 -25.38 -8.41 -18.42
CA ALA A 235 -25.01 -7.57 -19.56
C ALA A 235 -23.77 -6.72 -19.24
N PHE A 236 -23.65 -6.25 -17.99
CA PHE A 236 -22.49 -5.53 -17.49
C PHE A 236 -21.23 -6.39 -17.55
N ARG A 237 -21.30 -7.64 -17.05
CA ARG A 237 -20.19 -8.60 -17.12
C ARG A 237 -19.79 -8.93 -18.55
N ALA A 238 -20.75 -9.14 -19.44
CA ALA A 238 -20.47 -9.41 -20.85
C ALA A 238 -19.73 -8.24 -21.51
N TYR A 239 -20.23 -7.00 -21.33
CA TYR A 239 -19.55 -5.80 -21.81
C TYR A 239 -18.13 -5.68 -21.27
N LEU A 240 -17.93 -5.85 -19.96
CA LEU A 240 -16.59 -5.79 -19.36
C LEU A 240 -15.66 -6.85 -19.92
N GLY A 241 -16.14 -8.07 -20.12
CA GLY A 241 -15.36 -9.18 -20.68
C GLY A 241 -14.86 -8.88 -22.09
N ASP A 242 -15.72 -8.32 -22.94
CA ASP A 242 -15.36 -7.92 -24.30
C ASP A 242 -14.43 -6.71 -24.29
N HIS A 243 -14.81 -5.65 -23.55
CA HIS A 243 -14.06 -4.41 -23.44
C HIS A 243 -12.62 -4.63 -22.95
N VAL A 244 -12.44 -5.44 -21.90
CA VAL A 244 -11.14 -5.75 -21.31
C VAL A 244 -10.27 -6.54 -22.28
N ARG A 245 -10.79 -7.59 -22.93
CA ARG A 245 -10.04 -8.37 -23.91
C ARG A 245 -9.62 -7.52 -25.10
N GLU A 246 -10.55 -6.73 -25.64
CA GLU A 246 -10.28 -5.83 -26.75
C GLU A 246 -9.22 -4.80 -26.39
N HIS A 247 -9.29 -4.19 -25.20
CA HIS A 247 -8.28 -3.24 -24.75
C HIS A 247 -6.91 -3.89 -24.53
N ILE A 248 -6.85 -5.09 -23.94
CA ILE A 248 -5.58 -5.81 -23.78
C ILE A 248 -4.93 -6.10 -25.14
N LEU A 249 -5.72 -6.44 -26.17
CA LEU A 249 -5.23 -6.69 -27.53
C LEU A 249 -4.79 -5.40 -28.25
N LYS A 250 -5.55 -4.32 -28.11
CA LYS A 250 -5.33 -3.07 -28.85
C LYS A 250 -4.31 -2.14 -28.21
N ASN A 251 -4.31 -2.06 -26.89
CA ASN A 251 -3.60 -1.00 -26.18
C ASN A 251 -2.29 -1.48 -25.61
N ALA A 252 -1.23 -0.91 -26.16
CA ALA A 252 0.13 -1.09 -25.70
C ALA A 252 0.50 -0.23 -24.46
N SER A 253 -0.48 0.44 -23.82
CA SER A 253 -0.21 1.41 -22.77
C SER A 253 -0.08 0.77 -21.38
N HIS A 254 0.43 1.55 -20.42
CA HIS A 254 0.67 1.11 -19.05
C HIS A 254 -0.61 0.83 -18.24
N THR A 255 -1.79 1.12 -18.78
CA THR A 255 -3.08 1.01 -18.09
C THR A 255 -3.60 -0.41 -17.98
N GLY A 256 -3.05 -1.40 -18.71
CA GLY A 256 -3.51 -2.79 -18.62
C GLY A 256 -3.31 -3.50 -17.27
N ARG A 257 -2.76 -2.81 -16.25
CA ARG A 257 -2.55 -3.40 -14.92
C ARG A 257 -3.83 -3.68 -14.17
N ASP A 258 -4.86 -2.85 -14.32
CA ASP A 258 -6.16 -3.04 -13.67
C ASP A 258 -7.09 -3.96 -14.48
N MET A 259 -6.83 -4.09 -15.78
CA MET A 259 -7.55 -4.96 -16.71
C MET A 259 -7.34 -6.44 -16.42
N LEU A 260 -6.13 -6.88 -16.08
CA LEU A 260 -5.88 -8.30 -15.79
C LEU A 260 -6.60 -8.80 -14.53
N PRO A 261 -6.56 -8.11 -13.38
CA PRO A 261 -7.38 -8.47 -12.23
C PRO A 261 -8.88 -8.52 -12.55
N LEU A 262 -9.37 -7.58 -13.38
CA LEU A 262 -10.77 -7.56 -13.80
C LEU A 262 -11.12 -8.76 -14.70
N LEU A 263 -10.27 -9.07 -15.68
CA LEU A 263 -10.42 -10.25 -16.54
C LEU A 263 -10.49 -11.54 -15.70
N VAL A 264 -9.57 -11.68 -14.74
CA VAL A 264 -9.54 -12.83 -13.82
C VAL A 264 -10.78 -12.88 -12.95
N ALA A 265 -11.21 -11.75 -12.37
CA ALA A 265 -12.39 -11.73 -11.52
C ALA A 265 -13.68 -12.08 -12.29
N LEU A 266 -13.75 -11.76 -13.58
CA LEU A 266 -14.91 -12.09 -14.43
C LEU A 266 -15.00 -13.59 -14.71
N ASP A 267 -13.89 -14.21 -15.10
CA ASP A 267 -13.79 -15.64 -15.43
C ASP A 267 -12.31 -16.08 -15.42
N PRO A 268 -11.83 -16.72 -14.33
CA PRO A 268 -10.43 -17.14 -14.21
C PRO A 268 -9.97 -18.14 -15.28
N ASP A 269 -10.85 -19.04 -15.72
CA ASP A 269 -10.50 -20.07 -16.69
C ASP A 269 -10.44 -19.48 -18.11
N ALA A 270 -11.40 -18.64 -18.49
CA ALA A 270 -11.33 -17.91 -19.75
C ALA A 270 -10.14 -16.94 -19.79
N ALA A 271 -9.81 -16.29 -18.66
CA ALA A 271 -8.63 -15.46 -18.53
C ALA A 271 -7.35 -16.26 -18.77
N ARG A 272 -7.23 -17.45 -18.14
CA ARG A 272 -6.11 -18.36 -18.35
C ARG A 272 -5.94 -18.72 -19.83
N THR A 273 -7.02 -19.14 -20.50
CA THR A 273 -6.96 -19.50 -21.91
C THR A 273 -6.58 -18.32 -22.80
N PHE A 274 -7.16 -17.15 -22.57
CA PHE A 274 -6.88 -15.94 -23.35
C PHE A 274 -5.43 -15.48 -23.18
N LEU A 275 -4.94 -15.39 -21.94
CA LEU A 275 -3.59 -14.90 -21.63
C LEU A 275 -2.48 -15.87 -22.02
N ALA A 276 -2.80 -17.16 -22.22
CA ALA A 276 -1.86 -18.16 -22.70
C ALA A 276 -1.54 -18.05 -24.20
N ASP A 277 -2.19 -17.13 -24.94
CA ASP A 277 -1.87 -16.90 -26.34
C ASP A 277 -0.39 -16.46 -26.51
N PRO A 278 0.39 -17.10 -27.40
CA PRO A 278 1.77 -16.71 -27.67
C PRO A 278 1.96 -15.23 -28.05
N SER A 279 0.93 -14.55 -28.57
CA SER A 279 0.98 -13.12 -28.87
C SER A 279 1.20 -12.24 -27.63
N PHE A 280 1.01 -12.76 -26.42
CA PHE A 280 1.31 -12.05 -25.17
C PHE A 280 2.73 -12.30 -24.63
N LEU A 281 3.41 -13.32 -25.15
CA LEU A 281 4.67 -13.86 -24.61
C LEU A 281 5.88 -13.44 -25.46
N HIS A 282 5.96 -12.16 -25.83
CA HIS A 282 7.12 -11.58 -26.52
C HIS A 282 7.59 -10.28 -25.84
N ILE A 283 8.86 -9.94 -26.06
CA ILE A 283 9.55 -8.86 -25.35
C ILE A 283 8.93 -7.47 -25.57
N ASP A 284 8.35 -7.26 -26.75
CA ASP A 284 7.70 -6.00 -27.13
C ASP A 284 6.28 -5.87 -26.55
N HIS A 285 5.70 -6.94 -26.00
CA HIS A 285 4.37 -6.87 -25.42
C HIS A 285 4.44 -6.06 -24.10
N PRO A 286 3.74 -4.93 -23.97
CA PRO A 286 3.92 -4.01 -22.84
C PRO A 286 3.42 -4.57 -21.51
N LEU A 287 2.56 -5.58 -21.57
CA LEU A 287 2.04 -6.30 -20.41
C LEU A 287 2.72 -7.65 -20.18
N VAL A 288 3.77 -8.03 -20.92
CA VAL A 288 4.37 -9.39 -20.84
C VAL A 288 4.65 -9.85 -19.40
N ALA A 289 5.29 -8.99 -18.60
CA ALA A 289 5.59 -9.31 -17.20
C ALA A 289 4.32 -9.49 -16.35
N ASN A 290 3.29 -8.67 -16.61
CA ASN A 290 2.01 -8.74 -15.95
C ASN A 290 1.22 -9.99 -16.35
N VAL A 291 1.25 -10.38 -17.62
CA VAL A 291 0.62 -11.59 -18.15
C VAL A 291 1.26 -12.83 -17.53
N ILE A 292 2.60 -12.92 -17.53
CA ILE A 292 3.33 -14.03 -16.89
C ILE A 292 2.96 -14.12 -15.41
N GLY A 293 2.99 -13.00 -14.68
CA GLY A 293 2.63 -12.98 -13.27
C GLY A 293 1.19 -13.43 -13.02
N THR A 294 0.24 -12.98 -13.85
CA THR A 294 -1.18 -13.37 -13.75
C THR A 294 -1.38 -14.85 -14.02
N LEU A 295 -0.78 -15.39 -15.09
CA LEU A 295 -0.83 -16.81 -15.42
C LEU A 295 -0.22 -17.68 -14.30
N THR A 296 0.87 -17.22 -13.69
CA THR A 296 1.52 -17.89 -12.55
C THR A 296 0.57 -17.93 -11.35
N GLN A 297 -0.07 -16.81 -11.00
CA GLN A 297 -1.06 -16.74 -9.91
C GLN A 297 -2.29 -17.63 -10.17
N LEU A 298 -2.65 -17.86 -11.43
CA LEU A 298 -3.74 -18.77 -11.83
C LEU A 298 -3.32 -20.25 -11.84
N GLY A 299 -2.11 -20.59 -11.40
CA GLY A 299 -1.59 -21.96 -11.42
C GLY A 299 -1.33 -22.49 -12.83
N ALA A 300 -1.13 -21.62 -13.81
CA ALA A 300 -0.89 -21.96 -15.20
C ALA A 300 0.29 -21.18 -15.80
N PRO A 301 1.48 -21.23 -15.19
CA PRO A 301 2.67 -20.52 -15.68
C PRO A 301 3.01 -20.93 -17.12
N PRO A 302 3.46 -19.98 -17.98
CA PRO A 302 3.82 -20.27 -19.37
C PRO A 302 4.87 -21.38 -19.54
N PRO A 303 5.00 -22.00 -20.73
CA PRO A 303 6.07 -22.96 -21.01
C PRO A 303 7.46 -22.38 -20.76
N SER A 304 8.41 -23.23 -20.36
CA SER A 304 9.74 -22.80 -19.92
C SER A 304 10.58 -22.18 -21.04
N GLU A 305 10.52 -22.70 -22.27
CA GLU A 305 11.36 -22.24 -23.38
C GLU A 305 11.12 -20.75 -23.74
N PRO A 306 9.87 -20.27 -23.92
CA PRO A 306 9.60 -18.84 -24.08
C PRO A 306 10.04 -17.99 -22.87
N LEU A 307 9.93 -18.52 -21.65
CA LEU A 307 10.33 -17.80 -20.43
C LEU A 307 11.85 -17.53 -20.41
N TYR A 308 12.67 -18.53 -20.76
CA TYR A 308 14.12 -18.33 -20.89
C TYR A 308 14.48 -17.33 -21.99
N ALA A 309 13.86 -17.44 -23.16
CA ALA A 309 14.09 -16.50 -24.26
C ALA A 309 13.74 -15.04 -23.86
N LEU A 310 12.64 -14.85 -23.13
CA LEU A 310 12.25 -13.54 -22.59
C LEU A 310 13.24 -13.03 -21.54
N TYR A 311 13.73 -13.90 -20.65
CA TYR A 311 14.70 -13.52 -19.62
C TYR A 311 16.01 -12.99 -20.23
N GLU A 312 16.52 -13.65 -21.26
CA GLU A 312 17.72 -13.26 -22.00
C GLU A 312 17.51 -11.94 -22.76
N SER A 313 16.39 -11.85 -23.48
CA SER A 313 16.02 -10.67 -24.29
C SER A 313 15.76 -9.43 -23.44
N ALA A 314 15.39 -9.58 -22.16
CA ALA A 314 15.14 -8.48 -21.22
C ALA A 314 16.33 -7.54 -21.03
N THR A 315 17.56 -7.96 -21.36
CA THR A 315 18.77 -7.10 -21.33
C THR A 315 18.64 -5.83 -22.17
N THR A 316 17.80 -5.85 -23.20
CA THR A 316 17.55 -4.70 -24.10
C THR A 316 16.58 -3.66 -23.53
N LEU A 317 15.85 -4.00 -22.46
CA LEU A 317 14.85 -3.13 -21.84
C LEU A 317 15.47 -2.13 -20.86
N ARG A 318 14.74 -1.05 -20.59
CA ARG A 318 15.04 -0.13 -19.47
C ARG A 318 15.00 -0.88 -18.14
N ASP A 319 15.86 -0.50 -17.19
CA ASP A 319 16.08 -1.21 -15.92
C ASP A 319 14.79 -1.68 -15.23
N HIS A 320 13.84 -0.79 -14.95
CA HIS A 320 12.59 -1.17 -14.26
C HIS A 320 11.70 -2.17 -15.05
N LYS A 321 11.70 -2.12 -16.39
CA LYS A 321 10.95 -3.08 -17.21
C LYS A 321 11.66 -4.42 -17.27
N ARG A 322 13.00 -4.39 -17.43
CA ARG A 322 13.86 -5.57 -17.40
C ARG A 322 13.66 -6.35 -16.11
N ASP A 323 13.81 -5.66 -14.98
CA ASP A 323 13.79 -6.29 -13.66
C ASP A 323 12.41 -6.88 -13.37
N ARG A 324 11.33 -6.14 -13.66
CA ARG A 324 9.96 -6.66 -13.52
C ARG A 324 9.70 -7.91 -14.37
N LEU A 325 10.16 -7.94 -15.63
CA LEU A 325 10.02 -9.10 -16.49
C LEU A 325 10.84 -10.29 -15.96
N ARG A 326 12.08 -10.05 -15.52
CA ARG A 326 12.93 -11.09 -14.92
C ARG A 326 12.31 -11.68 -13.66
N CYS A 327 11.79 -10.85 -12.76
CA CYS A 327 11.08 -11.30 -11.56
C CYS A 327 9.86 -12.17 -11.91
N ALA A 328 9.06 -11.75 -12.90
CA ALA A 328 7.90 -12.53 -13.34
C ALA A 328 8.31 -13.88 -13.94
N VAL A 329 9.36 -13.92 -14.77
CA VAL A 329 9.91 -15.16 -15.34
C VAL A 329 10.43 -16.10 -14.25
N LEU A 330 11.23 -15.60 -13.31
CA LEU A 330 11.78 -16.42 -12.22
C LEU A 330 10.67 -17.05 -11.38
N SER A 331 9.64 -16.27 -11.06
CA SER A 331 8.48 -16.75 -10.32
C SER A 331 7.73 -17.84 -11.09
N ALA A 332 7.51 -17.65 -12.39
CA ALA A 332 6.84 -18.63 -13.25
C ALA A 332 7.64 -19.93 -13.39
N LEU A 333 8.96 -19.85 -13.57
CA LEU A 333 9.84 -21.01 -13.63
C LEU A 333 9.86 -21.76 -12.29
N ALA A 334 9.82 -21.04 -11.16
CA ALA A 334 9.80 -21.63 -9.83
C ALA A 334 8.50 -22.39 -9.57
N GLU A 335 7.36 -21.83 -9.96
CA GLU A 335 6.05 -22.49 -9.86
C GLU A 335 6.02 -23.79 -10.69
N ARG A 336 6.70 -23.80 -11.84
CA ARG A 336 6.86 -25.00 -12.68
C ARG A 336 7.82 -26.05 -12.13
N LYS A 337 8.59 -25.72 -11.09
CA LYS A 337 9.75 -26.50 -10.63
C LYS A 337 10.69 -26.85 -11.79
N ASP A 338 10.98 -25.86 -12.64
CA ASP A 338 11.76 -26.08 -13.86
C ASP A 338 13.19 -26.58 -13.55
N PRO A 339 13.68 -27.64 -14.23
CA PRO A 339 14.99 -28.23 -13.93
C PRO A 339 16.19 -27.33 -14.29
N GLY A 340 16.03 -26.35 -15.20
CA GLY A 340 17.08 -25.40 -15.54
C GLY A 340 17.18 -24.22 -14.58
N LEU A 341 16.15 -23.99 -13.75
CA LEU A 341 16.08 -22.82 -12.87
C LEU A 341 17.21 -22.75 -11.82
N PRO A 342 17.65 -23.85 -11.18
CA PRO A 342 18.75 -23.79 -10.22
C PRO A 342 20.03 -23.17 -10.79
N ALA A 343 20.42 -23.53 -12.03
CA ALA A 343 21.60 -22.96 -12.67
C ALA A 343 21.44 -21.46 -12.96
N LEU A 344 20.23 -21.03 -13.35
CA LEU A 344 19.93 -19.62 -13.55
C LEU A 344 20.00 -18.83 -12.22
N ILE A 345 19.43 -19.38 -11.14
CA ILE A 345 19.49 -18.79 -9.80
C ILE A 345 20.94 -18.60 -9.36
N ASP A 346 21.77 -19.64 -9.48
CA ASP A 346 23.18 -19.56 -9.07
C ASP A 346 23.94 -18.50 -9.88
N SER A 347 23.67 -18.38 -11.19
CA SER A 347 24.22 -17.32 -12.04
C SER A 347 23.80 -15.91 -11.58
N ILE A 348 22.53 -15.71 -11.22
CA ILE A 348 22.01 -14.43 -10.72
C ILE A 348 22.66 -14.05 -9.39
N LEU A 349 22.72 -14.98 -8.46
CA LEU A 349 23.23 -14.73 -7.11
C LEU A 349 24.74 -14.50 -7.12
N ALA A 350 25.49 -15.17 -8.01
CA ALA A 350 26.93 -14.97 -8.19
C ALA A 350 27.30 -13.67 -8.94
N SER A 351 26.32 -12.96 -9.52
CA SER A 351 26.61 -11.76 -10.31
C SER A 351 27.06 -10.57 -9.45
N ASP A 352 28.18 -9.95 -9.82
CA ASP A 352 28.68 -8.73 -9.15
C ASP A 352 28.07 -7.47 -9.78
N GLY A 353 26.90 -7.06 -9.26
CA GLY A 353 26.21 -5.82 -9.62
C GLY A 353 25.48 -5.79 -10.97
N SER A 354 25.51 -6.84 -11.78
CA SER A 354 24.80 -6.88 -13.07
C SER A 354 23.31 -7.21 -12.95
N GLN A 355 22.87 -7.67 -11.78
CA GLN A 355 21.48 -7.91 -11.43
C GLN A 355 21.06 -6.95 -10.31
N SER A 356 19.84 -6.43 -10.39
CA SER A 356 19.29 -5.61 -9.32
C SER A 356 18.97 -6.45 -8.09
N GLU A 357 18.84 -5.76 -6.96
CA GLU A 357 18.51 -6.39 -5.68
C GLU A 357 17.15 -7.08 -5.72
N GLU A 358 16.16 -6.50 -6.41
CA GLU A 358 14.83 -7.08 -6.60
C GLU A 358 14.91 -8.44 -7.30
N VAL A 359 15.67 -8.53 -8.39
CA VAL A 359 15.88 -9.80 -9.13
C VAL A 359 16.60 -10.83 -8.26
N LYS A 360 17.58 -10.41 -7.46
CA LYS A 360 18.29 -11.30 -6.54
C LYS A 360 17.39 -11.83 -5.42
N LEU A 361 16.51 -11.00 -4.85
CA LEU A 361 15.54 -11.44 -3.84
C LEU A 361 14.56 -12.46 -4.42
N VAL A 362 14.01 -12.20 -5.61
CA VAL A 362 13.11 -13.17 -6.27
C VAL A 362 13.86 -14.46 -6.65
N ALA A 363 15.15 -14.39 -6.98
CA ALA A 363 15.97 -15.58 -7.19
C ALA A 363 16.13 -16.41 -5.90
N TRP A 364 16.27 -15.76 -4.73
CA TRP A 364 16.24 -16.45 -3.44
C TRP A 364 14.89 -17.10 -3.17
N GLU A 365 13.78 -16.37 -3.32
CA GLU A 365 12.42 -16.92 -3.16
C GLU A 365 12.19 -18.13 -4.07
N ALA A 366 12.61 -18.03 -5.34
CA ALA A 366 12.58 -19.12 -6.29
C ALA A 366 13.41 -20.33 -5.81
N ARG A 367 14.58 -20.09 -5.20
CA ARG A 367 15.46 -21.12 -4.64
C ARG A 367 14.80 -21.89 -3.49
N PHE A 368 14.13 -21.19 -2.58
CA PHE A 368 13.35 -21.83 -1.50
C PHE A 368 12.20 -22.66 -2.09
N ARG A 369 11.44 -22.08 -3.03
CA ARG A 369 10.28 -22.73 -3.66
C ARG A 369 10.63 -24.02 -4.39
N VAL A 370 11.73 -24.08 -5.16
CA VAL A 370 12.14 -25.32 -5.85
C VAL A 370 12.56 -26.44 -4.90
N ARG A 371 12.83 -26.14 -3.63
CA ARG A 371 13.12 -27.13 -2.57
C ARG A 371 11.92 -27.38 -1.65
N ASP A 372 10.75 -26.83 -1.95
CA ASP A 372 9.58 -26.89 -1.07
C ASP A 372 9.88 -26.33 0.34
N LEU A 373 10.77 -25.34 0.41
CA LEU A 373 11.09 -24.60 1.63
C LEU A 373 10.35 -23.26 1.66
N VAL A 374 10.12 -22.74 2.86
CA VAL A 374 9.52 -21.42 3.09
C VAL A 374 10.58 -20.54 3.77
N PRO A 375 10.83 -19.32 3.26
CA PRO A 375 11.73 -18.38 3.94
C PRO A 375 11.26 -18.10 5.37
N LEU A 376 12.18 -18.10 6.33
CA LEU A 376 11.89 -17.83 7.73
C LEU A 376 11.26 -16.45 7.94
N TYR A 377 11.62 -15.49 7.09
CA TYR A 377 11.01 -14.16 7.09
C TYR A 377 9.49 -14.20 6.89
N ASP A 378 9.01 -15.03 5.95
CA ASP A 378 7.58 -15.14 5.65
C ASP A 378 6.84 -15.77 6.84
N THR A 379 7.41 -16.83 7.43
CA THR A 379 6.82 -17.46 8.63
C THR A 379 6.89 -16.54 9.85
N ALA A 380 7.96 -15.77 10.01
CA ALA A 380 8.12 -14.79 11.08
C ALA A 380 7.06 -13.69 11.01
N SER A 381 6.80 -13.14 9.81
CA SER A 381 5.76 -12.12 9.63
C SER A 381 4.38 -12.64 10.00
N ILE A 382 4.05 -13.87 9.59
CA ILE A 382 2.77 -14.51 9.94
C ILE A 382 2.68 -14.76 11.45
N ALA A 383 3.75 -15.27 12.07
CA ALA A 383 3.79 -15.53 13.51
C ALA A 383 3.62 -14.22 14.31
N TYR A 384 4.22 -13.14 13.82
CA TYR A 384 4.16 -11.83 14.43
C TYR A 384 2.78 -11.18 14.36
N GLU A 385 2.09 -11.29 13.22
CA GLU A 385 0.68 -10.89 13.12
C GLU A 385 -0.20 -11.70 14.08
N LYS A 386 -0.03 -13.03 14.10
CA LYS A 386 -0.78 -13.93 14.98
C LYS A 386 -0.54 -13.67 16.46
N SER A 387 0.62 -13.15 16.84
CA SER A 387 0.92 -12.78 18.22
C SER A 387 0.30 -11.45 18.64
N GLY A 388 -0.40 -10.77 17.73
CA GLY A 388 -0.87 -9.40 17.94
C GLY A 388 0.28 -8.41 17.97
N PHE A 389 1.26 -8.61 17.08
CA PHE A 389 2.44 -7.74 16.91
C PHE A 389 3.35 -7.69 18.13
N LYS A 390 3.59 -8.85 18.76
CA LYS A 390 4.47 -8.97 19.95
C LYS A 390 5.73 -9.75 19.60
N LEU A 391 6.89 -9.11 19.73
CA LEU A 391 8.19 -9.73 19.45
C LEU A 391 8.56 -10.82 20.45
N GLU A 392 8.11 -10.73 21.71
CA GLU A 392 8.41 -11.70 22.77
C GLU A 392 7.72 -13.05 22.56
N ALA A 393 6.69 -13.07 21.71
CA ALA A 393 5.98 -14.29 21.34
C ALA A 393 6.65 -15.06 20.19
N LEU A 394 7.71 -14.50 19.59
CA LEU A 394 8.44 -15.09 18.47
C LEU A 394 9.64 -15.89 18.97
N THR A 395 10.12 -16.82 18.14
CA THR A 395 11.45 -17.41 18.35
C THR A 395 12.54 -16.33 18.20
N PRO A 396 13.75 -16.54 18.78
CA PRO A 396 14.81 -15.54 18.69
C PRO A 396 15.14 -15.10 17.26
N ASP A 397 15.15 -16.05 16.31
CA ASP A 397 15.44 -15.78 14.91
C ASP A 397 14.32 -15.00 14.20
N GLU A 398 13.05 -15.39 14.43
CA GLU A 398 11.90 -14.66 13.90
C GLU A 398 11.84 -13.23 14.45
N ALA A 399 12.10 -13.07 15.76
CA ALA A 399 12.17 -11.77 16.40
C ALA A 399 13.28 -10.90 15.82
N ASP A 400 14.45 -11.47 15.52
CA ASP A 400 15.56 -10.75 14.89
C ASP A 400 15.19 -10.28 13.47
N LEU A 401 14.55 -11.14 12.66
CA LEU A 401 14.06 -10.77 11.32
C LEU A 401 13.03 -9.63 11.40
N MET A 402 12.08 -9.70 12.34
CA MET A 402 11.09 -8.63 12.51
C MET A 402 11.71 -7.33 13.01
N ARG A 403 12.69 -7.38 13.93
CA ARG A 403 13.44 -6.18 14.35
C ARG A 403 14.15 -5.50 13.17
N MET A 404 14.76 -6.28 12.28
CA MET A 404 15.43 -5.72 11.09
C MET A 404 14.44 -5.14 10.09
N HIS A 405 13.29 -5.78 9.92
CA HIS A 405 12.19 -5.23 9.12
C HIS A 405 11.79 -3.84 9.61
N TYR A 406 11.52 -3.69 10.91
CA TYR A 406 11.13 -2.42 11.50
C TYR A 406 12.24 -1.36 11.41
N LEU A 407 13.48 -1.75 11.72
CA LEU A 407 14.63 -0.87 11.59
C LEU A 407 14.73 -0.29 10.16
N ASP A 408 14.67 -1.16 9.14
CA ASP A 408 14.77 -0.72 7.75
C ASP A 408 13.55 0.11 7.32
N ALA A 409 12.34 -0.26 7.75
CA ALA A 409 11.12 0.49 7.45
C ALA A 409 11.18 1.92 8.02
N GLU A 410 11.61 2.08 9.27
CA GLU A 410 11.73 3.40 9.89
C GLU A 410 12.84 4.24 9.28
N ILE A 411 14.01 3.65 9.00
CA ILE A 411 15.12 4.36 8.33
C ILE A 411 14.69 4.78 6.93
N ARG A 412 14.02 3.91 6.15
CA ARG A 412 13.57 4.24 4.80
C ARG A 412 12.47 5.29 4.77
N ASN A 413 11.73 5.44 5.87
CA ASN A 413 10.65 6.42 5.96
C ASN A 413 11.15 7.81 6.40
N GLY A 414 11.99 7.88 7.44
CA GLY A 414 12.47 9.16 7.97
C GLY A 414 13.90 9.16 8.52
N GLY A 415 14.74 8.22 8.06
CA GLY A 415 16.13 8.07 8.47
C GLY A 415 16.28 7.49 9.87
N PHE A 416 17.53 7.38 10.33
CA PHE A 416 17.87 6.95 11.68
C PHE A 416 17.21 7.84 12.73
N SER A 417 17.02 9.14 12.47
CA SER A 417 16.30 10.03 13.38
C SER A 417 14.88 9.55 13.66
N GLN A 418 14.16 9.10 12.62
CA GLN A 418 12.81 8.61 12.80
C GLN A 418 12.79 7.27 13.53
N TRP A 419 13.72 6.36 13.22
CA TRP A 419 13.89 5.10 13.97
C TRP A 419 14.04 5.34 15.48
N TYR A 420 14.93 6.25 15.90
CA TYR A 420 15.10 6.56 17.32
C TYR A 420 13.91 7.32 17.92
N PHE A 421 13.26 8.19 17.14
CA PHE A 421 12.13 8.99 17.62
C PHE A 421 10.86 8.14 17.83
N ASN A 422 10.55 7.24 16.89
CA ASN A 422 9.37 6.37 16.92
C ASN A 422 9.53 5.21 17.91
N GLY A 423 10.76 4.90 18.33
CA GLY A 423 11.03 4.14 19.54
C GLY A 423 10.47 2.72 19.58
N ALA A 424 10.18 2.10 18.42
CA ALA A 424 9.51 0.80 18.34
C ALA A 424 10.34 -0.34 18.96
N ASP A 425 10.33 -0.47 20.29
CA ASP A 425 10.85 -1.57 21.11
C ASP A 425 12.27 -1.39 21.70
N GLY A 426 12.77 -0.16 21.78
CA GLY A 426 13.80 0.23 22.77
C GLY A 426 15.17 -0.47 22.76
N ASP A 427 15.48 -1.40 21.85
CA ASP A 427 16.79 -2.06 21.80
C ASP A 427 17.49 -1.89 20.44
N ALA A 428 17.93 -0.66 20.15
CA ALA A 428 18.86 -0.38 19.06
C ALA A 428 20.17 -1.20 19.13
N LYS A 429 20.50 -1.81 20.29
CA LYS A 429 21.59 -2.78 20.40
C LYS A 429 21.15 -4.17 19.95
N ALA A 430 19.90 -4.58 20.18
CA ALA A 430 19.32 -5.80 19.62
C ALA A 430 19.25 -5.73 18.10
N ALA A 431 18.80 -4.62 17.53
CA ALA A 431 18.76 -4.46 16.07
C ALA A 431 20.16 -4.62 15.43
N ARG A 432 21.20 -4.08 16.09
CA ARG A 432 22.59 -4.32 15.69
C ARG A 432 22.96 -5.81 15.75
N ARG A 433 22.66 -6.47 16.87
CA ARG A 433 22.96 -7.91 17.06
C ARG A 433 22.23 -8.78 16.04
N ALA A 434 20.97 -8.49 15.74
CA ALA A 434 20.19 -9.19 14.72
C ALA A 434 20.88 -9.10 13.34
N LEU A 435 21.33 -7.90 12.95
CA LEU A 435 22.10 -7.72 11.71
C LEU A 435 23.44 -8.47 11.73
N GLU A 436 24.12 -8.53 12.88
CA GLU A 436 25.35 -9.33 13.05
C GLU A 436 25.06 -10.83 12.87
N ASN A 437 23.96 -11.33 13.46
CA ASN A 437 23.55 -12.74 13.44
C ASN A 437 23.28 -13.25 12.02
N ILE A 438 22.66 -12.44 11.16
CA ILE A 438 22.39 -12.80 9.76
C ILE A 438 23.53 -12.46 8.79
N GLY A 439 24.68 -12.00 9.30
CA GLY A 439 25.83 -11.64 8.46
C GLY A 439 25.73 -10.29 7.73
N ALA A 440 24.71 -9.47 8.00
CA ALA A 440 24.55 -8.10 7.49
C ALA A 440 25.50 -7.10 8.18
N THR A 441 26.78 -7.45 8.28
CA THR A 441 27.81 -6.77 9.08
C THR A 441 28.01 -5.29 8.73
N ARG A 442 27.85 -4.91 7.45
CA ARG A 442 27.93 -3.50 7.02
C ARG A 442 26.79 -2.66 7.58
N HIS A 443 25.56 -3.20 7.59
CA HIS A 443 24.41 -2.54 8.21
C HIS A 443 24.60 -2.44 9.72
N ALA A 444 25.03 -3.53 10.37
CA ALA A 444 25.34 -3.53 11.79
C ALA A 444 26.37 -2.45 12.16
N ALA A 445 27.40 -2.25 11.33
CA ALA A 445 28.39 -1.20 11.54
C ALA A 445 27.79 0.22 11.44
N LEU A 446 26.82 0.46 10.55
CA LEU A 446 26.11 1.74 10.47
C LEU A 446 25.25 1.97 11.71
N VAL A 447 24.45 0.97 12.13
CA VAL A 447 23.66 1.03 13.36
C VAL A 447 24.57 1.28 14.58
N ALA A 448 25.73 0.64 14.63
CA ALA A 448 26.72 0.88 15.69
C ALA A 448 27.24 2.32 15.71
N ARG A 449 27.45 2.94 14.53
CA ARG A 449 27.86 4.34 14.40
C ARG A 449 26.74 5.28 14.81
N ALA A 450 25.51 5.00 14.41
CA ALA A 450 24.32 5.76 14.79
C ALA A 450 24.12 5.73 16.31
N ASN A 451 24.21 4.54 16.92
CA ASN A 451 24.13 4.37 18.38
C ASN A 451 25.18 5.21 19.13
N ARG A 452 26.39 5.35 18.59
CA ARG A 452 27.47 6.15 19.22
C ARG A 452 27.19 7.66 19.24
N LEU A 453 26.23 8.17 18.48
CA LEU A 453 25.86 9.59 18.51
C LEU A 453 25.23 9.99 19.86
N PHE A 454 24.66 9.03 20.59
CA PHE A 454 24.11 9.22 21.94
C PHE A 454 25.15 9.08 23.06
N GLY A 455 26.42 8.82 22.71
CA GLY A 455 27.52 8.68 23.67
C GLY A 455 28.01 7.23 23.81
N LEU A 456 28.90 7.00 24.79
CA LEU A 456 29.59 5.72 24.97
C LEU A 456 28.63 4.55 25.23
N PHE A 457 27.54 4.80 25.95
CA PHE A 457 26.57 3.78 26.34
C PHE A 457 25.50 3.51 25.27
N GLY A 458 25.49 4.28 24.19
CA GLY A 458 24.46 4.23 23.16
C GLY A 458 23.19 5.02 23.54
N PRO A 459 22.10 4.86 22.78
CA PRO A 459 20.81 5.47 23.08
C PRO A 459 20.27 5.04 24.45
N PRO A 460 19.50 5.91 25.15
CA PRO A 460 18.69 5.52 26.31
C PRO A 460 17.75 4.35 26.00
N ARG A 461 17.40 3.58 27.03
CA ARG A 461 16.41 2.48 26.92
C ARG A 461 14.97 2.94 27.10
N ASP A 462 14.78 3.98 27.91
CA ASP A 462 13.47 4.58 28.11
C ASP A 462 13.08 5.37 26.84
N GLU A 463 11.86 5.15 26.35
CA GLU A 463 11.40 5.73 25.08
C GLU A 463 11.31 7.25 25.12
N ASP A 464 10.86 7.82 26.24
CA ASP A 464 10.73 9.26 26.39
C ASP A 464 12.10 9.92 26.54
N GLU A 465 13.04 9.28 27.25
CA GLU A 465 14.45 9.71 27.28
C GLU A 465 15.10 9.61 25.90
N LEU A 466 14.83 8.55 25.13
CA LEU A 466 15.35 8.38 23.78
C LEU A 466 14.82 9.45 22.83
N ARG A 467 13.52 9.75 22.91
CA ARG A 467 12.88 10.79 22.09
C ARG A 467 13.48 12.16 22.39
N ARG A 468 13.57 12.54 23.67
CA ARG A 468 14.24 13.78 24.10
C ARG A 468 15.69 13.83 23.65
N ALA A 469 16.45 12.75 23.86
CA ALA A 469 17.85 12.69 23.45
C ALA A 469 18.04 12.80 21.93
N THR A 470 17.06 12.35 21.14
CA THR A 470 17.04 12.46 19.68
C THR A 470 16.74 13.91 19.24
N GLU A 471 15.77 14.56 19.87
CA GLU A 471 15.44 15.97 19.63
C GLU A 471 16.56 16.93 20.06
N GLU A 472 17.28 16.58 21.13
CA GLU A 472 18.39 17.36 21.69
C GLU A 472 19.74 17.09 21.01
N LEU A 473 19.77 16.25 19.96
CA LEU A 473 20.99 16.04 19.19
C LEU A 473 21.49 17.38 18.62
N SER A 474 22.75 17.72 18.90
CA SER A 474 23.36 18.91 18.32
C SER A 474 23.35 18.85 16.79
N GLU A 475 23.31 20.02 16.14
CA GLU A 475 23.31 20.13 14.68
C GLU A 475 24.44 19.30 14.03
N ALA A 476 25.64 19.31 14.64
CA ALA A 476 26.78 18.51 14.19
C ALA A 476 26.54 16.98 14.28
N LYS A 477 25.78 16.51 15.29
CA LYS A 477 25.37 15.10 15.38
C LYS A 477 24.23 14.79 14.41
N GLY A 478 23.30 15.72 14.21
CA GLY A 478 22.24 15.61 13.19
C GLY A 478 22.80 15.45 11.78
N ALA A 479 23.80 16.25 11.41
CA ALA A 479 24.49 16.12 10.12
C ALA A 479 25.21 14.76 9.98
N LYS A 480 25.81 14.24 11.06
CA LYS A 480 26.39 12.89 11.06
C LYS A 480 25.34 11.80 10.91
N MET A 481 24.16 11.96 11.52
CA MET A 481 23.04 11.05 11.39
C MET A 481 22.55 10.99 9.93
N SER A 482 22.35 12.14 9.30
CA SER A 482 21.95 12.24 7.89
C SER A 482 22.96 11.56 6.95
N ALA A 483 24.26 11.70 7.20
CA ALA A 483 25.29 10.99 6.44
C ALA A 483 25.25 9.46 6.63
N LEU A 484 24.71 8.97 7.76
CA LEU A 484 24.47 7.54 7.98
C LEU A 484 23.24 7.05 7.23
N ASP A 485 22.21 7.88 7.07
CA ASP A 485 21.05 7.57 6.22
C ASP A 485 21.51 7.34 4.78
N ASP A 486 22.28 8.27 4.22
CA ASP A 486 22.86 8.14 2.87
C ASP A 486 23.71 6.86 2.74
N ALA A 487 24.49 6.54 3.77
CA ALA A 487 25.30 5.33 3.79
C ALA A 487 24.44 4.06 3.86
N TRP A 488 23.31 4.09 4.57
CA TRP A 488 22.34 2.99 4.63
C TRP A 488 21.71 2.74 3.25
N TYR A 489 21.24 3.80 2.59
CA TYR A 489 20.66 3.72 1.24
C TYR A 489 21.64 3.25 0.16
N ALA A 490 22.95 3.40 0.40
CA ALA A 490 23.99 2.93 -0.50
C ALA A 490 24.36 1.45 -0.28
N LEU A 491 23.89 0.80 0.79
CA LEU A 491 24.07 -0.63 1.00
C LEU A 491 23.03 -1.43 0.21
N PRO A 492 23.38 -2.66 -0.23
CA PRO A 492 22.37 -3.62 -0.69
C PRO A 492 21.37 -3.92 0.41
N ALA A 493 20.11 -4.20 0.08
CA ALA A 493 19.10 -4.57 1.07
C ALA A 493 19.58 -5.67 2.03
N TRP A 494 19.39 -5.47 3.34
CA TRP A 494 19.73 -6.45 4.38
C TRP A 494 19.04 -7.81 4.16
N SER A 495 17.87 -7.80 3.50
CA SER A 495 17.10 -9.00 3.17
C SER A 495 17.85 -9.97 2.25
N LEU A 496 18.82 -9.51 1.47
CA LEU A 496 19.69 -10.40 0.69
C LEU A 496 20.58 -11.25 1.60
N ALA A 497 21.16 -10.66 2.64
CA ALA A 497 21.96 -11.38 3.63
C ALA A 497 21.07 -12.31 4.47
N ALA A 498 19.87 -11.86 4.82
CA ALA A 498 18.89 -12.69 5.55
C ALA A 498 18.49 -13.94 4.76
N ALA A 499 18.18 -13.78 3.46
CA ALA A 499 17.82 -14.90 2.60
C ALA A 499 18.96 -15.92 2.44
N GLU A 500 20.20 -15.45 2.29
CA GLU A 500 21.37 -16.33 2.22
C GLU A 500 21.60 -17.08 3.55
N TRP A 501 21.55 -16.36 4.67
CA TRP A 501 21.70 -16.94 6.01
C TRP A 501 20.64 -18.03 6.28
N ASP A 502 19.38 -17.73 5.96
CA ASP A 502 18.27 -18.65 6.16
C ASP A 502 18.40 -19.89 5.25
N TRP A 503 18.78 -19.69 3.99
CA TRP A 503 19.04 -20.80 3.08
C TRP A 503 20.12 -21.75 3.61
N ILE A 504 21.26 -21.21 4.06
CA ILE A 504 22.35 -22.00 4.64
C ILE A 504 21.86 -22.79 5.86
N ARG A 505 21.00 -22.18 6.68
CA ARG A 505 20.46 -22.82 7.88
C ARG A 505 19.51 -23.97 7.56
N GLN A 506 18.60 -23.79 6.61
CA GLN A 506 17.58 -24.79 6.27
C GLN A 506 18.12 -25.96 5.44
N THR A 507 19.31 -25.82 4.83
CA THR A 507 19.89 -26.83 3.92
C THR A 507 21.11 -27.56 4.47
N ARG A 508 21.55 -27.22 5.69
CA ARG A 508 22.51 -28.01 6.46
C ARG A 508 21.79 -29.08 7.24
#